data_AF-A0A969D4H8-F1
#
_entry.id   AF-A0A969D4H8-F1
#
_cell.length_a   1.000
_cell.length_b   1.000
_cell.length_c   1.000
_cell.angle_alpha   90.00
_cell.angle_beta   90.00
_cell.angle_gamma   90.00
#
_symmetry.space_group_name_H-M   'P 1'
#
loop_
_entity.id
_entity.type
_entity.pdbx_description
1 polymer ?
#
loop_
_entity_poly.entity_id
_entity_poly.type
_entity_poly.pdbx_seq_one_letter_code
_entity_poly.pdbx_strand_id
1 'polypeptide(L)'
;MPSKTMSPAEKAFLEKIMQKSNLPDIYDARDVTIVVLRALRDLMSTDASERTEAAFDDERIARLWKDDNPIVAALSKLRPALKVDTETFLYRISQESGLPKNVTAEAAVIAVFSTVREELPPERIQEISSFLSGGLKVMWDQL
;
A
#
# COMPACT_ATOMS: atom_id res chain seq x y z
N MET A 1 -12.69 21.95 -3.59
CA MET A 1 -11.54 21.37 -2.83
C MET A 1 -12.05 20.11 -2.16
N PRO A 2 -11.45 18.92 -2.37
CA PRO A 2 -11.87 17.76 -1.59
C PRO A 2 -11.59 18.03 -0.11
N SER A 3 -12.53 17.64 0.75
CA SER A 3 -12.57 18.00 2.17
C SER A 3 -11.26 17.64 2.89
N LYS A 4 -10.71 18.60 3.65
CA LYS A 4 -9.52 18.45 4.52
C LYS A 4 -9.70 17.43 5.67
N THR A 5 -10.87 16.81 5.78
CA THR A 5 -11.27 15.90 6.85
C THR A 5 -11.29 14.46 6.36
N MET A 6 -10.52 13.61 7.04
CA MET A 6 -10.54 12.15 6.90
C MET A 6 -11.89 11.58 7.37
N SER A 7 -12.35 10.46 6.79
CA SER A 7 -13.49 9.73 7.36
C SER A 7 -13.08 9.05 8.68
N PRO A 8 -14.03 8.67 9.57
CA PRO A 8 -13.71 7.90 10.76
C PRO A 8 -12.98 6.58 10.47
N ALA A 9 -13.36 5.88 9.38
CA ALA A 9 -12.72 4.64 8.95
C ALA A 9 -11.29 4.88 8.43
N GLU A 10 -11.11 5.88 7.55
CA GLU A 10 -9.78 6.29 7.06
C GLU A 10 -8.86 6.67 8.22
N LYS A 11 -9.39 7.42 9.21
CA LYS A 11 -8.66 7.81 10.40
C LYS A 11 -8.22 6.60 11.22
N ALA A 12 -9.14 5.66 11.49
CA ALA A 12 -8.83 4.44 12.24
C ALA A 12 -7.81 3.56 11.51
N PHE A 13 -7.94 3.43 10.18
CA PHE A 13 -7.01 2.72 9.33
C PHE A 13 -5.59 3.32 9.42
N LEU A 14 -5.46 4.63 9.27
CA LEU A 14 -4.16 5.31 9.35
C LEU A 14 -3.59 5.32 10.77
N GLU A 15 -4.42 5.43 11.81
CA GLU A 15 -3.99 5.32 13.21
C GLU A 15 -3.39 3.95 13.53
N LYS A 16 -3.96 2.86 13.00
CA LYS A 16 -3.37 1.52 13.14
C LYS A 16 -1.97 1.47 12.52
N ILE A 17 -1.81 2.00 11.30
CA ILE A 17 -0.51 2.02 10.60
C ILE A 17 0.49 2.86 11.38
N MET A 18 0.08 4.05 11.83
CA MET A 18 0.89 4.96 12.64
C MET A 18 1.42 4.25 13.89
N GLN A 19 0.55 3.56 14.64
CA GLN A 19 0.92 2.84 15.85
C GLN A 19 1.84 1.64 15.56
N LYS A 20 1.51 0.82 14.54
CA LYS A 20 2.29 -0.37 14.19
C LYS A 20 3.71 -0.04 13.69
N SER A 21 3.89 1.13 13.07
CA SER A 21 5.19 1.58 12.51
C SER A 21 5.88 2.67 13.33
N ASN A 22 5.30 3.11 14.44
CA ASN A 22 5.81 4.18 15.29
C ASN A 22 6.07 5.50 14.52
N LEU A 23 5.16 5.85 13.61
CA LEU A 23 5.18 7.14 12.90
C LEU A 23 4.68 8.25 13.84
N PRO A 24 5.24 9.46 13.73
CA PRO A 24 5.00 10.54 14.68
C PRO A 24 3.61 11.17 14.53
N ASP A 25 3.02 11.12 13.33
CA ASP A 25 1.67 11.61 13.09
C ASP A 25 0.92 10.85 11.97
N ILE A 26 -0.37 11.14 11.88
CA ILE A 26 -1.31 10.46 10.96
C ILE A 26 -1.10 10.85 9.49
N TYR A 27 -0.51 12.02 9.22
CA TYR A 27 -0.22 12.46 7.85
C TYR A 27 1.02 11.74 7.32
N ASP A 28 2.04 11.54 8.15
CA ASP A 28 3.16 10.65 7.83
C ASP A 28 2.68 9.22 7.55
N ALA A 29 1.76 8.70 8.36
CA ALA A 29 1.14 7.40 8.11
C ALA A 29 0.42 7.34 6.76
N ARG A 30 -0.30 8.40 6.37
CA ARG A 30 -0.96 8.49 5.07
C ARG A 30 0.03 8.49 3.92
N ASP A 31 1.06 9.33 4.00
CA ASP A 31 2.00 9.53 2.91
C ASP A 31 2.85 8.26 2.69
N VAL A 32 3.29 7.62 3.78
CA VAL A 32 3.94 6.29 3.75
C VAL A 32 3.02 5.23 3.16
N THR A 33 1.76 5.19 3.58
CA THR A 33 0.76 4.24 3.04
C THR A 33 0.63 4.38 1.53
N ILE A 34 0.49 5.62 1.03
CA ILE A 34 0.33 5.88 -0.42
C ILE A 34 1.55 5.35 -1.19
N VAL A 35 2.76 5.57 -0.68
CA VAL A 35 4.00 5.10 -1.33
C VAL A 35 4.08 3.57 -1.32
N VAL A 36 3.80 2.92 -0.19
CA VAL A 36 3.80 1.45 -0.09
C VAL A 36 2.74 0.84 -1.00
N LEU A 37 1.52 1.38 -1.00
CA LEU A 37 0.45 0.90 -1.88
C LEU A 37 0.78 1.12 -3.35
N ARG A 38 1.38 2.25 -3.73
CA ARG A 38 1.87 2.46 -5.10
C ARG A 38 2.92 1.42 -5.49
N ALA A 39 3.92 1.21 -4.64
CA ALA A 39 4.97 0.22 -4.91
C ALA A 39 4.40 -1.19 -5.03
N LEU A 40 3.40 -1.55 -4.21
CA LEU A 40 2.70 -2.82 -4.30
C LEU A 40 1.93 -2.97 -5.63
N ARG A 41 1.19 -1.93 -6.04
CA ARG A 41 0.47 -1.91 -7.33
C ARG A 41 1.39 -2.12 -8.52
N ASP A 42 2.60 -1.56 -8.48
CA ASP A 42 3.59 -1.71 -9.55
C ASP A 42 4.05 -3.17 -9.75
N LEU A 43 3.83 -4.06 -8.77
CA LEU A 43 4.11 -5.50 -8.88
C LEU A 43 2.93 -6.31 -9.45
N MET A 44 1.76 -5.69 -9.59
CA MET A 44 0.52 -6.36 -9.97
C MET A 44 0.17 -6.06 -11.43
N SER A 45 -0.70 -6.90 -12.03
CA SER A 45 -1.37 -6.52 -13.26
C SER A 45 -2.40 -5.42 -13.00
N THR A 46 -2.73 -4.64 -14.02
CA THR A 46 -3.77 -3.61 -13.95
C THR A 46 -5.09 -4.18 -13.46
N ASP A 47 -5.58 -5.25 -14.08
CA ASP A 47 -6.86 -5.84 -13.71
C ASP A 47 -6.87 -6.31 -12.25
N ALA A 48 -5.75 -6.85 -11.74
CA ALA A 48 -5.63 -7.25 -10.34
C ALA A 48 -5.65 -6.02 -9.42
N SER A 49 -4.95 -4.95 -9.81
CA SER A 49 -4.93 -3.70 -9.05
C SER A 49 -6.31 -3.02 -8.99
N GLU A 50 -7.05 -2.99 -10.10
CA GLU A 50 -8.42 -2.45 -10.17
C GLU A 50 -9.40 -3.28 -9.34
N ARG A 51 -9.30 -4.62 -9.40
CA ARG A 51 -10.11 -5.50 -8.55
C ARG A 51 -9.82 -5.31 -7.06
N THR A 52 -8.56 -5.02 -6.69
CA THR A 52 -8.22 -4.71 -5.29
C THR A 52 -8.78 -3.36 -4.87
N GLU A 53 -8.73 -2.34 -5.72
CA GLU A 53 -9.37 -1.04 -5.45
C GLU A 53 -10.87 -1.21 -5.15
N ALA A 54 -11.56 -1.98 -5.99
CA ALA A 54 -13.00 -2.21 -5.88
C ALA A 54 -13.39 -3.09 -4.67
N ALA A 55 -12.43 -3.72 -4.01
CA ALA A 55 -12.69 -4.62 -2.87
C ALA A 55 -12.64 -3.93 -1.51
N PHE A 56 -12.23 -2.67 -1.44
CA PHE A 56 -12.33 -1.88 -0.21
C PHE A 56 -13.76 -1.38 0.00
N ASP A 57 -14.31 -1.61 1.20
CA ASP A 57 -15.67 -1.18 1.55
C ASP A 57 -15.77 0.35 1.76
N ASP A 58 -14.69 0.99 2.24
CA ASP A 58 -14.64 2.44 2.45
C ASP A 58 -13.95 3.16 1.28
N GLU A 59 -14.67 4.09 0.65
CA GLU A 59 -14.17 4.84 -0.52
C GLU A 59 -12.93 5.70 -0.20
N ARG A 60 -12.76 6.16 1.04
CA ARG A 60 -11.58 6.95 1.43
C ARG A 60 -10.35 6.06 1.58
N ILE A 61 -10.50 4.85 2.12
CA ILE A 61 -9.42 3.85 2.14
C ILE A 61 -9.08 3.42 0.71
N ALA A 62 -10.09 3.15 -0.13
CA ALA A 62 -9.90 2.85 -1.56
C ALA A 62 -9.10 3.95 -2.29
N ARG A 63 -9.30 5.22 -1.94
CA ARG A 63 -8.54 6.34 -2.52
C ARG A 63 -7.05 6.34 -2.14
N LEU A 64 -6.65 5.76 -1.01
CA LEU A 64 -5.22 5.56 -0.69
C LEU A 64 -4.58 4.54 -1.64
N TRP A 65 -5.39 3.57 -2.10
CA TRP A 65 -5.02 2.60 -3.13
C TRP A 65 -5.10 3.17 -4.56
N LYS A 66 -5.89 4.20 -4.82
CA LYS A 66 -6.04 4.72 -6.18
C LYS A 66 -4.72 5.37 -6.64
N ASP A 67 -4.22 5.01 -7.83
CA ASP A 67 -3.16 5.77 -8.49
C ASP A 67 -3.77 6.89 -9.31
N ASP A 68 -3.55 8.14 -8.92
CA ASP A 68 -4.05 9.30 -9.66
C ASP A 68 -3.23 9.61 -10.92
N ASN A 69 -2.45 8.67 -11.46
CA ASN A 69 -1.65 8.88 -12.67
C ASN A 69 -2.46 8.57 -13.95
N PRO A 70 -2.99 9.58 -14.66
CA PRO A 70 -3.83 9.38 -15.84
C PRO A 70 -3.08 8.73 -17.02
N ILE A 71 -1.75 8.85 -17.07
CA ILE A 71 -0.91 8.24 -18.10
C ILE A 71 -0.80 6.73 -17.85
N VAL A 72 -0.70 6.33 -16.57
CA VAL A 72 -0.68 4.92 -16.19
C VAL A 72 -2.02 4.28 -16.52
N ALA A 73 -3.15 4.93 -16.22
CA ALA A 73 -4.49 4.41 -16.57
C ALA A 73 -4.68 4.15 -18.07
N ALA A 74 -4.07 4.97 -18.94
CA ALA A 74 -4.14 4.80 -20.40
C ALA A 74 -3.17 3.73 -20.95
N LEU A 75 -2.00 3.54 -20.32
CA LEU A 75 -0.96 2.60 -20.74
C LEU A 75 -0.98 1.27 -19.98
N SER A 76 -1.84 1.16 -18.97
CA SER A 76 -1.98 0.05 -18.03
C SER A 76 -2.11 -1.30 -18.74
N LYS A 77 -2.86 -1.34 -19.84
CA LYS A 77 -3.06 -2.53 -20.70
C LYS A 77 -1.77 -3.09 -21.34
N LEU A 78 -0.68 -2.32 -21.35
CA LEU A 78 0.58 -2.66 -22.01
C LEU A 78 1.78 -2.78 -21.06
N ARG A 79 1.63 -2.40 -19.78
CA ARG A 79 2.76 -2.42 -18.83
C ARG A 79 2.84 -3.78 -18.14
N PRO A 80 3.93 -4.56 -18.34
CA PRO A 80 4.11 -5.78 -17.58
C PRO A 80 4.34 -5.45 -16.10
N ALA A 81 3.87 -6.33 -15.21
CA ALA A 81 4.17 -6.28 -13.79
C ALA A 81 5.68 -6.22 -13.57
N LEU A 82 6.14 -5.33 -12.67
CA LEU A 82 7.56 -5.20 -12.38
C LEU A 82 8.03 -6.39 -11.53
N LYS A 83 9.17 -6.97 -11.92
CA LYS A 83 9.89 -7.93 -11.10
C LYS A 83 10.89 -7.17 -10.24
N VAL A 84 10.49 -6.84 -9.02
CA VAL A 84 11.30 -6.12 -8.04
C VAL A 84 11.57 -7.05 -6.86
N ASP A 85 12.83 -7.16 -6.45
CA ASP A 85 13.19 -7.90 -5.25
C ASP A 85 12.89 -7.11 -3.97
N THR A 86 13.00 -7.79 -2.82
CA THR A 86 12.69 -7.17 -1.52
C THR A 86 13.60 -5.98 -1.21
N GLU A 87 14.88 -6.05 -1.53
CA GLU A 87 15.83 -4.98 -1.24
C GLU A 87 15.49 -3.71 -2.05
N THR A 88 15.26 -3.86 -3.35
CA THR A 88 14.88 -2.76 -4.24
C THR A 88 13.55 -2.15 -3.83
N PHE A 89 12.58 -2.97 -3.43
CA PHE A 89 11.29 -2.48 -2.91
C PHE A 89 11.49 -1.64 -1.64
N LEU A 90 12.18 -2.18 -0.63
CA LEU A 90 12.42 -1.47 0.63
C LEU A 90 13.26 -0.21 0.43
N TYR A 91 14.25 -0.26 -0.46
CA TYR A 91 15.05 0.91 -0.83
C TYR A 91 14.15 2.00 -1.41
N ARG A 92 13.26 1.66 -2.34
CA ARG A 92 12.30 2.62 -2.91
C ARG A 92 11.42 3.25 -1.84
N ILE A 93 10.86 2.45 -0.92
CA ILE A 93 10.07 2.98 0.20
C ILE A 93 10.90 3.97 1.01
N SER A 94 12.16 3.63 1.35
CA SER A 94 13.03 4.52 2.12
C SER A 94 13.30 5.87 1.45
N GLN A 95 13.34 5.90 0.11
CA GLN A 95 13.62 7.13 -0.66
C GLN A 95 12.35 7.96 -0.90
N GLU A 96 11.21 7.33 -1.16
CA GLU A 96 9.99 8.02 -1.62
C GLU A 96 9.05 8.43 -0.47
N SER A 97 9.07 7.75 0.67
CA SER A 97 8.06 7.95 1.72
C SER A 97 8.43 8.93 2.83
N GLY A 98 9.67 9.46 2.82
CA GLY A 98 10.09 10.45 3.82
C GLY A 98 10.16 9.92 5.25
N LEU A 99 10.44 8.62 5.43
CA LEU A 99 10.41 7.97 6.75
C LEU A 99 11.24 8.72 7.79
N PRO A 100 10.73 8.87 9.02
CA PRO A 100 11.52 9.32 10.15
C PRO A 100 12.75 8.44 10.38
N LYS A 101 13.85 9.01 10.88
CA LYS A 101 15.13 8.30 11.08
C LYS A 101 15.04 7.05 11.98
N ASN A 102 14.02 6.98 12.84
CA ASN A 102 13.78 5.89 13.78
C ASN A 102 12.79 4.83 13.27
N VAL A 103 12.27 4.97 12.04
CA VAL A 103 11.33 4.02 11.44
C VAL A 103 12.01 3.34 10.25
N THR A 104 12.02 2.01 10.24
CA THR A 104 12.57 1.25 9.11
C THR A 104 11.54 1.07 8.00
N ALA A 105 12.00 0.97 6.76
CA ALA A 105 11.12 0.68 5.61
C ALA A 105 10.37 -0.65 5.80
N GLU A 106 11.03 -1.65 6.39
CA GLU A 106 10.42 -2.94 6.69
C GLU A 106 9.26 -2.82 7.69
N ALA A 107 9.44 -2.09 8.80
CA ALA A 107 8.38 -1.88 9.78
C ALA A 107 7.18 -1.13 9.19
N ALA A 108 7.45 -0.12 8.36
CA ALA A 108 6.41 0.61 7.64
C ALA A 108 5.64 -0.30 6.67
N VAL A 109 6.34 -1.12 5.88
CA VAL A 109 5.72 -2.05 4.93
C VAL A 109 4.88 -3.10 5.64
N ILE A 110 5.38 -3.69 6.72
CA ILE A 110 4.63 -4.66 7.55
C ILE A 110 3.38 -4.02 8.15
N ALA A 111 3.47 -2.79 8.67
CA ALA A 111 2.33 -2.07 9.23
C ALA A 111 1.25 -1.83 8.16
N VAL A 112 1.65 -1.38 6.97
CA VAL A 112 0.71 -1.17 5.85
C VAL A 112 0.12 -2.49 5.38
N PHE A 113 0.93 -3.53 5.15
CA PHE A 113 0.47 -4.84 4.68
C PHE A 113 -0.52 -5.49 5.64
N SER A 114 -0.23 -5.51 6.94
CA SER A 114 -1.17 -6.06 7.93
C SER A 114 -2.48 -5.31 7.92
N THR A 115 -2.43 -3.97 7.93
CA THR A 115 -3.64 -3.15 8.01
C THR A 115 -4.48 -3.28 6.73
N VAL A 116 -3.86 -3.32 5.55
CA VAL A 116 -4.56 -3.53 4.27
C VAL A 116 -5.22 -4.91 4.22
N ARG A 117 -4.57 -5.95 4.74
CA ARG A 117 -5.15 -7.30 4.79
C ARG A 117 -6.40 -7.37 5.67
N GLU A 118 -6.51 -6.54 6.71
CA GLU A 118 -7.71 -6.46 7.54
C GLU A 118 -8.92 -5.88 6.76
N GLU A 119 -8.66 -5.11 5.70
CA GLU A 119 -9.68 -4.41 4.89
C GLU A 119 -10.05 -5.14 3.59
N LEU A 120 -9.44 -6.31 3.31
CA LEU A 120 -9.63 -7.04 2.06
C LEU A 120 -10.17 -8.45 2.29
N PRO A 121 -11.02 -8.97 1.39
CA PRO A 121 -11.51 -10.33 1.52
C PRO A 121 -10.40 -11.35 1.15
N PRO A 122 -10.49 -12.61 1.65
CA PRO A 122 -9.41 -13.59 1.55
C PRO A 122 -8.88 -13.86 0.13
N GLU A 123 -9.77 -13.86 -0.87
CA GLU A 123 -9.41 -14.06 -2.27
C GLU A 123 -8.55 -12.93 -2.84
N ARG A 124 -8.74 -11.69 -2.38
CA ARG A 124 -7.87 -10.56 -2.77
C ARG A 124 -6.51 -10.66 -2.09
N ILE A 125 -6.50 -11.05 -0.82
CA ILE A 125 -5.25 -11.28 -0.06
C ILE A 125 -4.38 -12.34 -0.74
N GLN A 126 -4.99 -13.46 -1.15
CA GLN A 126 -4.30 -14.54 -1.84
C GLN A 126 -3.80 -14.13 -3.23
N GLU A 127 -4.63 -13.39 -3.99
CA GLU A 127 -4.22 -12.90 -5.30
C GLU A 127 -3.04 -11.94 -5.20
N ILE A 128 -3.07 -10.97 -4.27
CA ILE A 128 -1.93 -10.06 -4.03
C ILE A 128 -0.68 -10.86 -3.65
N SER A 129 -0.81 -11.84 -2.76
CA SER A 129 0.29 -12.70 -2.31
C SER A 129 0.97 -13.47 -3.46
N SER A 130 0.24 -13.74 -4.55
CA SER A 130 0.78 -14.44 -5.74
C SER A 130 1.72 -13.58 -6.59
N PHE A 131 1.66 -12.25 -6.45
CA PHE A 131 2.58 -11.30 -7.10
C PHE A 131 3.84 -11.04 -6.28
N LEU A 132 3.83 -11.38 -4.99
CA LEU A 132 4.95 -11.15 -4.09
C LEU A 132 5.94 -12.31 -4.12
N SER A 133 7.21 -12.00 -3.90
CA SER A 133 8.28 -12.99 -3.82
C SER A 133 9.28 -12.65 -2.71
N GLY A 134 10.05 -13.65 -2.29
CA GLY A 134 11.10 -13.49 -1.27
C GLY A 134 10.57 -12.90 0.04
N GLY A 135 11.31 -11.94 0.59
CA GLY A 135 10.98 -11.28 1.85
C GLY A 135 9.66 -10.50 1.82
N LEU A 136 9.23 -9.96 0.67
CA LEU A 136 7.94 -9.27 0.56
C LEU A 136 6.77 -10.23 0.77
N LYS A 137 6.88 -11.45 0.24
CA LYS A 137 5.86 -12.48 0.46
C LYS A 137 5.83 -12.92 1.92
N VAL A 138 7.00 -13.02 2.55
CA VAL A 138 7.10 -13.30 4.00
C VAL A 138 6.43 -12.18 4.81
N MET A 139 6.76 -10.92 4.53
CA MET A 139 6.13 -9.75 5.16
C MET A 139 4.62 -9.73 4.94
N TRP A 140 4.13 -10.17 3.78
CA TRP A 140 2.70 -10.23 3.51
C TRP A 140 2.00 -11.39 4.20
N ASP A 141 2.56 -12.60 4.19
CA ASP A 141 1.90 -13.82 4.66
C ASP A 141 2.02 -14.06 6.17
N GLN A 142 3.06 -13.53 6.84
CA GLN A 142 3.32 -13.77 8.27
C GLN A 142 2.58 -12.80 9.23
N LEU A 143 1.58 -12.08 8.72
CA LEU A 143 0.74 -11.14 9.49
C LEU A 143 -0.64 -11.73 9.83
#